data_AF-A0A2D6DLG4-F1
#
_entry.id   AF-A0A2D6DLG4-F1
#
_cell.length_a   1.000
_cell.length_b   1.000
_cell.length_c   1.000
_cell.angle_alpha   90.00
_cell.angle_beta   90.00
_cell.angle_gamma   90.00
#
_symmetry.space_group_name_H-M   'P 1'
#
loop_
_entity.id
_entity.type
_entity.pdbx_description
1 polymer ?
#
loop_
_entity_poly.entity_id
_entity_poly.type
_entity_poly.pdbx_seq_one_letter_code
_entity_poly.pdbx_strand_id
1 'polypeptide(L)'
;VIDACDSIKAKAALINWCKRHKLPVLTIGGAGGQTDPTQIQVADLAKTKADPLAAKLRNNLRRYYGFSDNKQRKFGVDCVFSSEQLVYPHPDGSVSYAKHANIAGAKMDCSRGFGAASFVTGSFAFVAVSRVLDKLIARAVRQAQGNAK
;
A
#
# COMPACT_ATOMS: atom_id res chain seq x y z
N VAL A 1 5.18 -7.51 10.45
CA VAL A 1 3.75 -7.10 10.40
C VAL A 1 3.39 -6.80 8.96
N ILE A 2 2.29 -7.37 8.46
CA ILE A 2 1.71 -7.04 7.15
C ILE A 2 0.44 -6.22 7.43
N ASP A 3 0.42 -4.97 7.00
CA ASP A 3 -0.74 -4.08 7.11
C ASP A 3 -1.61 -4.15 5.86
N ALA A 4 -2.76 -4.83 5.98
CA ALA A 4 -3.79 -4.94 4.95
C ALA A 4 -5.09 -4.18 5.31
N CYS A 5 -5.04 -3.21 6.24
CA CYS A 5 -6.21 -2.40 6.58
C CYS A 5 -6.54 -1.40 5.46
N ASP A 6 -7.79 -0.96 5.37
CA ASP A 6 -8.30 0.05 4.44
C ASP A 6 -8.50 1.43 5.11
N SER A 7 -8.71 1.44 6.44
CA SER A 7 -8.84 2.66 7.22
C SER A 7 -7.51 3.41 7.34
N ILE A 8 -7.43 4.59 6.71
CA ILE A 8 -6.23 5.44 6.71
C ILE A 8 -5.73 5.77 8.11
N LYS A 9 -6.63 6.07 9.06
CA LYS A 9 -6.24 6.39 10.44
C LYS A 9 -5.59 5.18 11.13
N ALA A 10 -6.18 3.99 10.96
CA ALA A 10 -5.64 2.75 11.52
C ALA A 10 -4.29 2.39 10.89
N LYS A 11 -4.16 2.45 9.55
CA LYS A 11 -2.89 2.22 8.85
C LYS A 11 -1.79 3.15 9.34
N ALA A 12 -2.07 4.45 9.44
CA ALA A 12 -1.07 5.43 9.85
C ALA A 12 -0.60 5.19 11.30
N ALA A 13 -1.53 4.91 12.22
CA ALA A 13 -1.23 4.58 13.60
C ALA A 13 -0.38 3.30 13.71
N LEU A 14 -0.76 2.23 13.00
CA LEU A 14 -0.05 0.95 12.97
C LEU A 14 1.38 1.11 12.46
N ILE A 15 1.56 1.76 11.31
CA ILE A 15 2.88 1.99 10.72
C ILE A 15 3.77 2.78 11.67
N ASN A 16 3.24 3.87 12.25
CA ASN A 16 3.99 4.67 13.22
C ASN A 16 4.39 3.85 14.45
N TRP A 17 3.46 3.07 15.01
CA TRP A 17 3.72 2.20 16.16
C TRP A 17 4.84 1.21 15.86
N CYS A 18 4.75 0.50 14.73
CA CYS A 18 5.77 -0.45 14.31
C CYS A 18 7.14 0.23 14.14
N LYS A 19 7.20 1.40 13.50
CA LYS A 19 8.46 2.14 13.32
C LYS A 19 9.09 2.54 14.66
N ARG A 20 8.31 3.08 15.60
CA ARG A 20 8.81 3.49 16.92
C ARG A 20 9.35 2.31 17.74
N HIS A 21 8.75 1.13 17.59
CA HIS A 21 9.15 -0.09 18.29
C HIS A 21 10.12 -0.98 17.50
N LYS A 22 10.68 -0.47 16.39
CA LYS A 22 11.61 -1.22 15.52
C LYS A 22 11.05 -2.55 15.02
N LEU A 23 9.72 -2.65 14.88
CA LEU A 23 9.03 -3.79 14.30
C LEU A 23 9.02 -3.66 12.77
N PRO A 24 9.52 -4.65 12.02
CA PRO A 24 9.42 -4.63 10.57
C PRO A 24 7.96 -4.61 10.12
N VAL A 25 7.61 -3.62 9.31
CA VAL A 25 6.26 -3.42 8.77
C VAL A 25 6.33 -3.27 7.25
N LEU A 26 5.40 -3.93 6.58
CA LEU A 26 5.06 -3.75 5.18
C LEU A 26 3.58 -3.40 5.11
N THR A 27 3.21 -2.45 4.25
CA THR A 27 1.82 -2.07 4.03
C THR A 27 1.38 -2.46 2.62
N ILE A 28 0.08 -2.69 2.48
CA ILE A 28 -0.58 -2.90 1.19
C ILE A 28 -1.34 -1.62 0.85
N GLY A 29 -1.22 -1.18 -0.40
CA GLY A 29 -1.94 -0.06 -0.99
C GLY A 29 -3.40 -0.37 -1.32
N GLY A 30 -4.04 0.50 -2.09
CA GLY A 30 -5.38 0.24 -2.62
C GLY A 30 -5.31 -0.75 -3.79
N ALA A 31 -6.07 -1.84 -3.71
CA ALA A 31 -6.18 -2.85 -4.78
C ALA A 31 -7.52 -2.79 -5.55
N GLY A 32 -8.46 -1.96 -5.12
CA GLY A 32 -9.72 -1.72 -5.83
C GLY A 32 -9.51 -0.85 -7.07
N GLY A 33 -10.40 -1.00 -8.06
CA GLY A 33 -10.38 -0.26 -9.33
C GLY A 33 -9.24 -0.69 -10.26
N GLN A 34 -8.72 -1.91 -10.09
CA GLN A 34 -7.58 -2.46 -10.81
C GLN A 34 -7.93 -3.84 -11.36
N THR A 35 -7.32 -4.17 -12.49
CA THR A 35 -7.60 -5.37 -13.28
C THR A 35 -6.35 -6.09 -13.76
N ASP A 36 -5.17 -5.47 -13.70
CA ASP A 36 -3.93 -6.06 -14.21
C ASP A 36 -2.97 -6.42 -13.07
N PRO A 37 -2.87 -7.71 -12.70
CA PRO A 37 -1.99 -8.14 -11.61
C PRO A 37 -0.50 -8.06 -11.99
N THR A 38 -0.16 -7.93 -13.28
CA THR A 38 1.24 -7.89 -13.73
C THR A 38 1.91 -6.54 -13.41
N GLN A 39 1.11 -5.51 -13.11
CA GLN A 39 1.58 -4.17 -12.72
C GLN A 39 1.80 -4.00 -11.21
N ILE A 40 1.57 -5.06 -10.43
CA ILE A 40 1.80 -5.06 -8.98
C ILE A 40 3.30 -5.08 -8.71
N GLN A 41 3.75 -4.16 -7.85
CA GLN A 41 5.15 -3.99 -7.51
C GLN A 41 5.34 -3.53 -6.05
N VAL A 42 6.57 -3.63 -5.58
CA VAL A 42 6.98 -3.21 -4.23
C VAL A 42 7.90 -2.00 -4.31
N ALA A 43 7.55 -0.93 -3.60
CA ALA A 43 8.44 0.22 -3.42
C ALA A 43 8.35 0.79 -2.01
N ASP A 44 9.18 1.76 -1.67
CA ASP A 44 8.97 2.53 -0.45
C ASP A 44 7.63 3.28 -0.51
N LEU A 45 6.88 3.32 0.59
CA LEU A 45 5.58 3.99 0.68
C LEU A 45 5.65 5.44 0.18
N ALA A 46 6.76 6.16 0.41
CA ALA A 46 6.97 7.53 -0.06
C ALA A 46 7.00 7.67 -1.59
N LYS A 47 7.28 6.58 -2.31
CA LYS A 47 7.53 6.53 -3.76
C LYS A 47 6.40 5.89 -4.57
N THR A 48 5.35 5.40 -3.90
CA THR A 48 4.18 4.83 -4.58
C THR A 48 3.46 5.87 -5.45
N LYS A 49 2.94 5.41 -6.59
CA LYS A 49 2.24 6.20 -7.61
C LYS A 49 0.88 5.57 -7.88
N ALA A 50 0.00 6.29 -8.59
CA ALA A 50 -1.33 5.82 -9.00
C ALA A 50 -2.26 5.29 -7.88
N ASP A 51 -1.91 5.49 -6.60
CA ASP A 51 -2.65 4.98 -5.45
C ASP A 51 -3.14 6.11 -4.51
N PRO A 52 -4.45 6.43 -4.52
CA PRO A 52 -5.06 7.42 -3.65
C PRO A 52 -5.04 7.03 -2.16
N LEU A 53 -5.10 5.74 -1.83
CA LEU A 53 -5.03 5.26 -0.45
C LEU A 53 -3.62 5.52 0.10
N ALA A 54 -2.59 5.11 -0.65
CA ALA A 54 -1.20 5.37 -0.28
C ALA A 54 -0.91 6.89 -0.22
N ALA A 55 -1.48 7.70 -1.13
CA ALA A 55 -1.33 9.15 -1.09
C ALA A 55 -1.94 9.77 0.18
N LYS A 56 -3.17 9.39 0.55
CA LYS A 56 -3.82 9.82 1.79
C LYS A 56 -3.05 9.34 3.02
N LEU A 57 -2.53 8.11 3.00
CA LEU A 57 -1.72 7.54 4.08
C LEU A 57 -0.42 8.33 4.26
N ARG A 58 0.31 8.62 3.18
CA ARG A 58 1.52 9.47 3.24
C ARG A 58 1.23 10.83 3.84
N ASN A 59 0.11 11.46 3.45
CA ASN A 59 -0.27 12.77 3.98
C ASN A 59 -0.58 12.71 5.48
N ASN A 60 -1.26 11.67 5.95
CA ASN A 60 -1.52 11.47 7.38
C ASN A 60 -0.25 11.20 8.18
N LEU A 61 0.66 10.37 7.66
CA LEU A 61 1.95 10.09 8.29
C LEU A 61 2.80 11.36 8.47
N ARG A 62 2.83 12.24 7.46
CA ARG A 62 3.52 13.54 7.56
C ARG A 62 2.86 14.45 8.57
N ARG A 63 1.54 14.63 8.45
CA ARG A 63 0.79 15.59 9.24
C ARG A 63 0.74 15.25 10.73
N TYR A 64 0.58 13.97 11.07
CA TYR A 64 0.27 13.56 12.45
C TYR A 64 1.40 12.77 13.13
N TYR A 65 2.35 12.21 12.36
CA TYR A 65 3.36 11.31 12.89
C TYR A 65 4.80 11.74 12.55
N GLY A 66 5.00 12.94 11.98
CA GLY A 66 6.33 13.53 11.77
C GLY A 66 7.16 12.85 10.68
N PHE A 67 6.54 12.12 9.76
CA PHE A 67 7.27 11.59 8.60
C PHE A 67 7.72 12.73 7.68
N SER A 68 8.87 12.55 7.01
CA SER A 68 9.46 13.60 6.18
C SER A 68 8.55 14.06 5.02
N ASP A 69 8.47 15.36 4.83
CA ASP A 69 7.84 16.04 3.69
C ASP A 69 8.73 16.05 2.44
N ASN A 70 10.05 15.96 2.61
CA ASN A 70 11.01 15.86 1.53
C ASN A 70 10.73 14.63 0.65
N LYS A 71 10.26 14.87 -0.57
CA LYS A 71 9.89 13.83 -1.55
C LYS A 71 11.07 12.94 -1.97
N GLN A 72 12.32 13.37 -1.75
CA GLN A 72 13.50 12.55 -2.04
C GLN A 72 13.74 11.48 -0.97
N ARG A 73 13.33 11.74 0.27
CA ARG A 73 13.51 10.81 1.40
C ARG A 73 12.53 9.64 1.31
N LYS A 74 13.01 8.48 1.78
CA LYS A 74 12.21 7.27 1.96
C LYS A 74 11.60 7.24 3.36
N PHE A 75 10.44 6.61 3.51
CA PHE A 75 9.84 6.37 4.83
C PHE A 75 10.43 5.14 5.52
N GLY A 76 11.10 4.27 4.76
CA GLY A 76 11.59 2.98 5.24
C GLY A 76 10.42 2.08 5.59
N VAL A 77 9.38 2.08 4.75
CA VAL A 77 8.19 1.24 4.85
C VAL A 77 7.92 0.71 3.45
N ASP A 78 8.04 -0.60 3.26
CA ASP A 78 7.72 -1.21 1.97
C ASP A 78 6.21 -1.17 1.77
N CYS A 79 5.77 -0.86 0.55
CA CYS A 79 4.39 -0.80 0.14
C CYS A 79 4.20 -1.63 -1.14
N VAL A 80 3.25 -2.56 -1.12
CA VAL A 80 2.74 -3.23 -2.33
C VAL A 80 1.70 -2.30 -2.96
N PHE A 81 1.85 -2.00 -4.25
CA PHE A 81 0.93 -1.15 -5.01
C PHE A 81 0.99 -1.54 -6.49
N SER A 82 0.01 -1.09 -7.29
CA SER A 82 0.04 -1.23 -8.75
C SER A 82 0.39 0.10 -9.41
N SER A 83 1.09 0.06 -10.54
CA SER A 83 1.22 1.22 -11.44
C SER A 83 -0.03 1.47 -12.29
N GLU A 84 -0.99 0.54 -12.30
CA GLU A 84 -2.21 0.63 -13.09
C GLU A 84 -3.03 1.86 -12.71
N GLN A 85 -3.54 2.55 -13.73
CA GLN A 85 -4.48 3.64 -13.50
C GLN A 85 -5.82 3.10 -13.03
N LEU A 86 -6.35 3.69 -11.96
CA LEU A 86 -7.64 3.28 -11.41
C LEU A 86 -8.80 3.48 -12.40
N VAL A 87 -9.66 2.47 -12.43
CA VAL A 87 -10.94 2.46 -13.13
C VAL A 87 -12.05 2.85 -12.15
N TYR A 88 -12.91 3.78 -12.57
CA TYR A 88 -14.00 4.35 -11.77
C TYR A 88 -15.36 3.93 -12.34
N PRO A 89 -16.30 3.46 -11.50
CA PRO A 89 -17.65 3.10 -11.94
C PRO A 89 -18.53 4.33 -12.11
N HIS A 90 -19.37 4.38 -13.14
CA HIS A 90 -20.35 5.44 -13.38
C HIS A 90 -21.77 5.01 -13.00
N PRO A 91 -22.70 5.96 -12.73
CA PRO A 91 -24.09 5.64 -12.40
C PRO A 91 -24.85 4.89 -13.50
N ASP A 92 -24.41 4.97 -14.75
CA ASP A 92 -24.98 4.25 -15.90
C ASP A 92 -24.48 2.79 -16.01
N GLY A 93 -23.65 2.35 -15.06
CA GLY A 93 -23.05 1.01 -15.04
C GLY A 93 -21.79 0.87 -15.90
N SER A 94 -21.40 1.91 -16.64
CA SER A 94 -20.15 1.93 -17.37
C SER A 94 -18.96 2.18 -16.43
N VAL A 95 -17.74 2.04 -16.96
CA VAL A 95 -16.51 2.34 -16.22
C VAL A 95 -15.61 3.25 -17.05
N SER A 96 -14.85 4.13 -16.40
CA SER A 96 -13.83 4.92 -17.09
C SER A 96 -12.66 5.30 -16.19
N TYR A 97 -11.60 5.84 -16.78
CA TYR A 97 -10.43 6.35 -16.07
C TYR A 97 -10.63 7.77 -15.51
N ALA A 98 -11.70 8.45 -15.93
CA ALA A 98 -11.99 9.82 -15.53
C ALA A 98 -12.67 9.83 -14.16
N LYS A 99 -12.05 10.52 -13.21
CA LYS A 99 -12.63 10.72 -11.88
C LYS A 99 -13.82 11.68 -11.99
N HIS A 100 -15.02 11.21 -11.66
CA HIS A 100 -16.21 12.05 -11.67
C HIS A 100 -16.48 12.71 -10.30
N ALA A 101 -17.20 13.84 -10.28
CA ALA A 101 -17.44 14.65 -9.09
C ALA A 101 -18.13 13.87 -7.95
N ASN A 102 -19.01 12.92 -8.28
CA ASN A 102 -19.71 12.07 -7.30
C ASN A 102 -18.81 11.01 -6.60
N ILE A 103 -17.55 10.85 -7.02
CA ILE A 103 -16.50 10.04 -6.37
C ILE A 103 -15.48 10.94 -5.64
N ALA A 104 -15.84 12.18 -5.32
CA ALA A 104 -15.05 13.04 -4.44
C ALA A 104 -15.01 12.46 -3.02
N GLY A 105 -14.05 11.56 -2.77
CA GLY A 105 -13.86 10.90 -1.48
C GLY A 105 -14.29 9.45 -1.40
N ALA A 106 -14.59 8.80 -2.55
CA ALA A 106 -14.98 7.39 -2.56
C ALA A 106 -14.02 6.54 -1.73
N LYS A 107 -14.61 5.86 -0.76
CA LYS A 107 -13.96 4.82 0.03
C LYS A 107 -14.07 3.52 -0.75
N MET A 108 -13.34 2.51 -0.29
CA MET A 108 -13.49 1.15 -0.79
C MET A 108 -14.71 0.52 -0.11
N ASP A 109 -15.90 1.08 -0.36
CA ASP A 109 -17.17 0.54 0.13
C ASP A 109 -18.01 0.00 -1.03
N CYS A 110 -18.77 -1.07 -0.78
CA CYS A 110 -19.57 -1.75 -1.81
C CYS A 110 -20.77 -0.92 -2.29
N SER A 111 -21.00 0.28 -1.74
CA SER A 111 -22.19 1.09 -2.02
C SER A 111 -21.94 2.23 -3.00
N ARG A 112 -20.74 2.83 -2.97
CA ARG A 112 -20.34 4.00 -3.78
C ARG A 112 -18.85 3.98 -4.14
N GLY A 113 -18.16 2.88 -3.88
CA GLY A 113 -16.72 2.73 -3.99
C GLY A 113 -16.24 2.06 -5.27
N PHE A 114 -14.94 1.76 -5.28
CA PHE A 114 -14.31 1.00 -6.34
C PHE A 114 -14.76 -0.47 -6.33
N GLY A 115 -14.91 -1.07 -7.52
CA GLY A 115 -14.98 -2.52 -7.66
C GLY A 115 -13.64 -3.18 -7.34
N ALA A 116 -13.63 -4.49 -7.06
CA ALA A 116 -12.42 -5.26 -6.81
C ALA A 116 -12.53 -6.65 -7.44
N ALA A 117 -11.39 -7.19 -7.89
CA ALA A 117 -11.30 -8.52 -8.48
C ALA A 117 -10.36 -9.41 -7.65
N SER A 118 -10.81 -10.61 -7.29
CA SER A 118 -10.11 -11.51 -6.36
C SER A 118 -8.69 -11.85 -6.80
N PHE A 119 -8.45 -11.99 -8.10
CA PHE A 119 -7.12 -12.32 -8.62
C PHE A 119 -6.13 -11.14 -8.47
N VAL A 120 -6.61 -9.89 -8.49
CA VAL A 120 -5.77 -8.71 -8.21
C VAL A 120 -5.51 -8.61 -6.72
N THR A 121 -6.56 -8.60 -5.90
CA THR A 121 -6.42 -8.44 -4.44
C THR A 121 -5.63 -9.60 -3.81
N GLY A 122 -5.81 -10.82 -4.32
CA GLY A 122 -5.01 -11.99 -3.94
C GLY A 122 -3.54 -11.84 -4.32
N SER A 123 -3.26 -11.37 -5.54
CA SER A 123 -1.88 -11.11 -5.99
C SER A 123 -1.17 -10.05 -5.15
N PHE A 124 -1.87 -8.99 -4.72
CA PHE A 124 -1.32 -8.01 -3.77
C PHE A 124 -0.84 -8.68 -2.47
N ALA A 125 -1.65 -9.60 -1.92
CA ALA A 125 -1.30 -10.35 -0.72
C ALA A 125 -0.12 -11.30 -0.95
N PHE A 126 -0.11 -12.03 -2.08
CA PHE A 126 0.99 -12.94 -2.41
C PHE A 126 2.31 -12.21 -2.61
N VAL A 127 2.31 -11.06 -3.27
CA VAL A 127 3.50 -10.20 -3.41
C VAL A 127 3.96 -9.68 -2.04
N ALA A 128 3.03 -9.29 -1.16
CA ALA A 128 3.36 -8.87 0.20
C ALA A 128 4.06 -9.96 1.01
N VAL A 129 3.53 -11.19 0.96
CA VAL A 129 4.09 -12.35 1.68
C VAL A 129 5.45 -12.72 1.11
N SER A 130 5.59 -12.82 -0.22
CA SER A 130 6.86 -13.08 -0.90
C SER A 130 7.93 -12.08 -0.44
N ARG A 131 7.61 -10.78 -0.44
CA ARG A 131 8.52 -9.74 0.01
C ARG A 131 8.94 -9.88 1.48
N VAL A 132 8.03 -10.31 2.35
CA VAL A 132 8.33 -10.56 3.77
C VAL A 132 9.25 -11.76 3.91
N LEU A 133 8.99 -12.86 3.20
CA LEU A 133 9.84 -14.04 3.21
C LEU A 133 11.27 -13.71 2.76
N ASP A 134 11.44 -12.96 1.67
CA ASP A 134 12.77 -12.49 1.22
C ASP A 134 13.53 -11.74 2.32
N LYS A 135 12.84 -10.85 3.04
CA LYS A 135 13.44 -10.08 4.14
C LYS A 135 13.83 -10.96 5.33
N LEU A 136 13.01 -11.97 5.65
CA LEU A 136 13.28 -12.91 6.72
C LEU A 136 14.47 -13.81 6.38
N ILE A 137 14.50 -14.36 5.17
CA ILE A 137 15.62 -15.16 4.66
C ILE A 137 16.90 -14.33 4.68
N ALA A 138 16.88 -13.12 4.12
CA ALA A 138 18.06 -12.24 4.11
C ALA A 138 18.53 -11.87 5.54
N ARG A 139 17.62 -11.77 6.51
CA ARG A 139 17.97 -11.58 7.92
C ARG A 139 18.63 -12.81 8.51
N ALA A 140 18.07 -14.00 8.27
CA ALA A 140 18.63 -15.26 8.77
C ALA A 140 20.04 -15.50 8.22
N VAL A 141 20.27 -15.26 6.92
CA VAL A 141 21.59 -15.37 6.29
C VAL A 141 22.61 -14.42 6.94
N ARG A 142 22.24 -13.15 7.16
CA ARG A 142 23.12 -12.18 7.84
C ARG A 142 23.47 -12.59 9.28
N GLN A 143 22.51 -13.18 10.00
CA GLN A 143 22.73 -13.66 11.37
C GLN A 143 23.67 -14.88 11.39
N ALA A 144 23.49 -15.82 10.47
CA ALA A 144 24.38 -16.98 10.34
C ALA A 144 25.83 -16.57 10.03
N GLN A 145 26.01 -15.61 9.12
CA GLN A 145 27.34 -15.09 8.78
C GLN A 145 27.98 -14.27 9.90
N GLY A 146 27.17 -13.52 10.67
CA GLY A 146 27.64 -12.72 11.80
C GLY A 146 28.05 -13.56 13.01
N ASN A 147 27.42 -14.72 13.22
CA ASN A 147 27.76 -15.65 14.31
C ASN A 147 28.94 -16.58 13.99
N ALA A 148 29.36 -16.64 12.72
CA ALA A 148 30.51 -17.44 12.25
C ALA A 148 31.84 -16.67 12.30
N LYS A 149 31.83 -15.41 12.74
CA LYS A 149 33.00 -14.58 13.01
C LYS A 149 33.18 -14.41 14.52
#